data_AF-A0A3F3PPB2-F1
#
_entry.id   AF-A0A3F3PPB2-F1
#
_cell.length_a   1.000
_cell.length_b   1.000
_cell.length_c   1.000
_cell.angle_alpha   90.00
_cell.angle_beta   90.00
_cell.angle_gamma   90.00
#
_symmetry.space_group_name_H-M   'P 1'
#
loop_
_entity.id
_entity.type
_entity.pdbx_description
1 polymer ?
#
loop_
_entity_poly.entity_id
_entity_poly.type
_entity_poly.pdbx_seq_one_letter_code
_entity_poly.pdbx_strand_id
1 'polypeptide(L)'
;MRDLRSLAFIRCIKESDTSSIFRATFQGRPCLMKVYHAIEKQPSHPTYREIDPFFCESTAYVRLKERGLCEQGIVPDFYGDKLRPNAVLLEFIPSLMEIDLAKYTEDRAATLLDILHKIHDARIYHGDPYPRNIVLQPETGKVLWIDFDRAQTFPEGPITERQNSWMKINTLMTAELLDLLVRNMG
;
A
#
# COMPACT_ATOMS: atom_id res chain seq x y z
N MET A 1 3.62 -23.51 -14.59
CA MET A 1 3.44 -22.41 -15.56
C MET A 1 2.06 -21.83 -15.30
N ARG A 2 1.94 -20.70 -14.57
CA ARG A 2 0.63 -20.14 -14.18
C ARG A 2 0.11 -19.29 -15.33
N ASP A 3 -1.12 -19.56 -15.74
CA ASP A 3 -1.68 -19.15 -17.03
C ASP A 3 -2.02 -17.65 -17.06
N LEU A 4 -1.28 -16.90 -17.88
CA LEU A 4 -1.55 -15.48 -18.15
C LEU A 4 -2.82 -15.28 -19.01
N ARG A 5 -3.40 -16.35 -19.59
CA ARG A 5 -4.58 -16.28 -20.48
C ARG A 5 -5.83 -15.71 -19.82
N SER A 6 -5.89 -15.68 -18.49
CA SER A 6 -7.04 -15.15 -17.77
C SER A 6 -6.94 -13.65 -17.46
N LEU A 7 -5.87 -12.97 -17.88
CA LEU A 7 -5.70 -11.52 -17.75
C LEU A 7 -6.17 -10.82 -19.03
N ALA A 8 -7.15 -9.93 -18.92
CA ALA A 8 -7.55 -9.07 -20.02
C ALA A 8 -7.48 -7.59 -19.60
N PHE A 9 -6.73 -6.80 -20.36
CA PHE A 9 -6.63 -5.35 -20.16
C PHE A 9 -7.91 -4.66 -20.59
N ILE A 10 -8.36 -3.68 -19.78
CA ILE A 10 -9.51 -2.84 -20.12
C ILE A 10 -9.03 -1.45 -20.57
N ARG A 11 -8.33 -0.71 -19.69
CA ARG A 11 -7.82 0.63 -19.99
C ARG A 11 -6.74 1.05 -19.00
N CYS A 12 -5.86 1.96 -19.42
CA CYS A 12 -4.99 2.71 -18.51
C CYS A 12 -5.85 3.69 -17.69
N ILE A 13 -5.60 3.78 -16.38
CA ILE A 13 -6.25 4.74 -15.47
C ILE A 13 -5.29 5.88 -15.12
N LYS A 14 -4.01 5.55 -14.93
CA LYS A 14 -2.97 6.52 -14.52
C LYS A 14 -1.61 6.07 -15.03
N GLU A 15 -0.80 7.03 -15.45
CA GLU A 15 0.58 6.84 -15.85
C GLU A 15 1.44 7.85 -15.09
N SER A 16 2.62 7.40 -14.66
CA SER A 16 3.66 8.22 -14.04
C SER A 16 5.01 7.82 -14.60
N ASP A 17 6.04 8.59 -14.25
CA ASP A 17 7.42 8.27 -14.66
C ASP A 17 7.88 6.89 -14.14
N THR A 18 7.28 6.40 -13.06
CA THR A 18 7.71 5.18 -12.35
C THR A 18 6.79 3.98 -12.56
N SER A 19 5.54 4.19 -12.97
CA SER A 19 4.57 3.10 -13.11
C SER A 19 3.37 3.46 -13.98
N SER A 20 2.67 2.44 -14.45
CA SER A 20 1.39 2.55 -15.15
C SER A 20 0.34 1.69 -14.45
N ILE A 21 -0.83 2.27 -14.15
CA ILE A 21 -1.96 1.59 -13.48
C ILE A 21 -3.06 1.34 -14.49
N PHE A 22 -3.44 0.07 -14.64
CA PHE A 22 -4.46 -0.39 -15.57
C PHE A 22 -5.65 -0.96 -14.83
N ARG A 23 -6.86 -0.68 -15.35
CA ARG A 23 -8.01 -1.53 -15.08
C ARG A 23 -7.89 -2.78 -15.95
N ALA A 24 -8.09 -3.94 -15.34
CA ALA A 24 -8.06 -5.22 -16.03
C ALA A 24 -9.11 -6.17 -15.45
N THR A 25 -9.20 -7.36 -16.03
CA THR A 25 -9.87 -8.50 -15.41
C THR A 25 -8.87 -9.63 -15.26
N PHE A 26 -8.89 -10.31 -14.12
CA PHE A 26 -8.10 -11.50 -13.87
C PHE A 26 -9.04 -12.62 -13.43
N GLN A 27 -9.05 -13.73 -14.18
CA GLN A 27 -9.97 -14.86 -13.93
C GLN A 27 -11.45 -14.42 -13.92
N GLY A 28 -11.80 -13.48 -14.80
CA GLY A 28 -13.15 -12.92 -14.90
C GLY A 28 -13.53 -11.91 -13.80
N ARG A 29 -12.62 -11.62 -12.85
CA ARG A 29 -12.84 -10.65 -11.77
C ARG A 29 -12.18 -9.31 -12.11
N PRO A 30 -12.85 -8.16 -11.90
CA PRO A 30 -12.22 -6.85 -12.04
C PRO A 30 -11.00 -6.70 -11.11
N CYS A 31 -9.90 -6.19 -11.63
CA CYS A 31 -8.68 -5.95 -10.87
C CYS A 31 -7.96 -4.69 -11.33
N LEU A 32 -7.08 -4.18 -10.46
CA LEU A 32 -6.06 -3.21 -10.83
C LEU A 32 -4.76 -3.97 -11.13
N MET A 33 -4.10 -3.60 -12.22
CA MET A 33 -2.74 -4.05 -12.50
C MET A 33 -1.83 -2.82 -12.51
N LYS A 34 -0.87 -2.78 -11.58
CA LYS A 34 0.17 -1.74 -11.55
C LYS A 34 1.45 -2.33 -12.12
N VAL A 35 1.92 -1.77 -13.24
CA VAL A 35 3.11 -2.18 -13.97
C VAL A 35 4.22 -1.18 -13.68
N TYR A 36 5.39 -1.68 -13.33
CA TYR A 36 6.54 -0.86 -12.94
C TYR A 36 7.48 -0.63 -14.10
N HIS A 37 7.95 0.61 -14.24
CA HIS A 37 9.03 0.94 -15.16
C HIS A 37 10.35 0.44 -14.57
N ALA A 38 11.24 -0.09 -15.41
CA ALA A 38 12.49 -0.67 -14.94
C ALA A 38 13.36 0.41 -14.27
N ILE A 39 13.91 0.08 -13.10
CA ILE A 39 14.89 0.92 -12.41
C ILE A 39 16.28 0.35 -12.64
N GLU A 40 17.19 1.20 -13.11
CA GLU A 40 18.60 0.89 -13.16
C GLU A 40 19.25 1.18 -11.80
N LYS A 41 19.82 0.15 -11.17
CA LYS A 41 20.53 0.33 -9.90
C LYS A 41 21.82 1.12 -10.12
N GLN A 42 21.89 2.31 -9.55
CA GLN A 42 23.08 3.15 -9.49
C GLN A 42 23.92 2.90 -8.21
N PRO A 43 25.25 3.11 -8.24
CA PRO A 43 26.11 2.95 -7.06
C PRO A 43 25.79 3.87 -5.88
N SER A 44 25.16 5.02 -6.16
CA SER A 44 24.73 6.01 -5.16
C SER A 44 23.52 5.54 -4.33
N HIS A 45 22.87 4.46 -4.75
CA HIS A 45 21.69 3.97 -4.06
C HIS A 45 22.05 3.35 -2.69
N PRO A 46 21.17 3.55 -1.69
CA PRO A 46 21.38 3.00 -0.36
C PRO A 46 21.41 1.47 -0.39
N THR A 47 22.37 0.87 0.30
CA THR A 47 22.50 -0.59 0.43
C THR A 47 21.65 -1.17 1.55
N TYR A 48 21.09 -0.32 2.42
CA TYR A 48 20.40 -0.71 3.64
C TYR A 48 18.86 -0.77 3.49
N ARG A 49 18.33 -0.48 2.30
CA ARG A 49 16.89 -0.53 1.99
C ARG A 49 16.65 -0.96 0.54
N GLU A 50 15.50 -1.56 0.27
CA GLU A 50 15.05 -1.76 -1.11
C GLU A 50 14.65 -0.41 -1.72
N ILE A 51 15.01 -0.23 -2.99
CA ILE A 51 14.76 0.98 -3.76
C ILE A 51 13.83 0.73 -4.94
N ASP A 52 13.70 -0.53 -5.37
CA ASP A 52 12.84 -0.92 -6.48
C ASP A 52 11.38 -0.99 -6.00
N PRO A 53 10.51 -0.09 -6.48
CA PRO A 53 9.10 -0.03 -6.11
C PRO A 53 8.36 -1.34 -6.30
N PHE A 54 8.70 -2.13 -7.34
CA PHE A 54 8.08 -3.42 -7.55
C PHE A 54 8.42 -4.37 -6.41
N PHE A 55 9.69 -4.47 -6.02
CA PHE A 55 10.10 -5.35 -4.93
C PHE A 55 9.56 -4.88 -3.57
N CYS A 56 9.52 -3.57 -3.32
CA CYS A 56 8.89 -2.99 -2.13
C CYS A 56 7.42 -3.40 -2.03
N GLU A 57 6.62 -3.08 -3.06
CA GLU A 57 5.17 -3.27 -3.03
C GLU A 57 4.79 -4.75 -3.10
N SER A 58 5.41 -5.55 -3.99
CA SER A 58 5.11 -6.99 -4.10
C SER A 58 5.43 -7.74 -2.81
N THR A 59 6.59 -7.50 -2.20
CA THR A 59 6.97 -8.16 -0.94
C THR A 59 6.03 -7.75 0.20
N ALA A 60 5.63 -6.48 0.24
CA ALA A 60 4.65 -6.01 1.22
C ALA A 60 3.30 -6.72 1.02
N TYR A 61 2.74 -6.75 -0.18
CA TYR A 61 1.44 -7.40 -0.43
C TYR A 61 1.46 -8.91 -0.20
N VAL A 62 2.56 -9.61 -0.51
CA VAL A 62 2.75 -11.02 -0.15
C VAL A 62 2.63 -11.18 1.37
N ARG A 63 3.36 -10.38 2.14
CA ARG A 63 3.34 -10.43 3.62
C ARG A 63 1.99 -10.05 4.19
N LEU A 64 1.37 -8.99 3.69
CA LEU A 64 0.04 -8.52 4.11
C LEU A 64 -1.02 -9.60 3.92
N LYS A 65 -0.97 -10.31 2.78
CA LYS A 65 -1.86 -11.43 2.50
C LYS A 65 -1.59 -12.62 3.42
N GLU A 66 -0.32 -13.00 3.62
CA GLU A 66 0.06 -14.07 4.55
C GLU A 66 -0.38 -13.79 6.00
N ARG A 67 -0.42 -12.51 6.40
CA ARG A 67 -0.86 -12.07 7.73
C ARG A 67 -2.36 -11.77 7.83
N GLY A 68 -3.13 -11.97 6.77
CA GLY A 68 -4.59 -11.83 6.80
C GLY A 68 -5.11 -10.39 6.74
N LEU A 69 -4.28 -9.42 6.33
CA LEU A 69 -4.67 -8.00 6.28
C LEU A 69 -5.55 -7.68 5.06
N CYS A 70 -5.44 -8.47 3.99
CA CYS A 70 -6.34 -8.40 2.83
C CYS A 70 -7.77 -8.77 3.25
N GLU A 71 -7.92 -9.88 3.97
CA GLU A 71 -9.20 -10.43 4.44
C GLU A 71 -9.86 -9.52 5.49
N GLN A 72 -9.06 -8.84 6.30
CA GLN A 72 -9.54 -7.80 7.22
C GLN A 72 -10.00 -6.52 6.50
N GLY A 73 -9.74 -6.39 5.20
CA GLY A 73 -10.11 -5.21 4.41
C GLY A 73 -9.26 -3.98 4.69
N ILE A 74 -8.10 -4.14 5.34
CA ILE A 74 -7.14 -3.07 5.67
C ILE A 74 -6.38 -2.60 4.42
N VAL A 75 -6.08 -3.54 3.53
CA VAL A 75 -5.48 -3.31 2.21
C VAL A 75 -6.33 -4.02 1.14
N PRO A 76 -6.23 -3.65 -0.15
CA PRO A 76 -6.88 -4.39 -1.23
C PRO A 76 -6.44 -5.85 -1.26
N ASP A 77 -7.32 -6.76 -1.69
CA ASP A 77 -6.90 -8.16 -1.89
C ASP A 77 -5.82 -8.27 -2.98
N PHE A 78 -4.82 -9.11 -2.75
CA PHE A 78 -3.67 -9.30 -3.63
C PHE A 78 -3.82 -10.58 -4.46
N TYR A 79 -3.91 -10.43 -5.78
CA TYR A 79 -4.12 -11.56 -6.70
C TYR A 79 -2.80 -12.16 -7.21
N GLY A 80 -1.69 -11.43 -7.14
CA GLY A 80 -0.35 -11.93 -7.42
C GLY A 80 0.60 -10.90 -8.05
N ASP A 81 1.84 -11.32 -8.26
CA ASP A 81 2.97 -10.50 -8.74
C ASP A 81 3.83 -11.16 -9.84
N LYS A 82 3.49 -12.40 -10.22
CA LYS A 82 4.33 -13.22 -11.13
C LYS A 82 4.13 -12.88 -12.62
N LEU A 83 3.53 -11.73 -12.92
CA LEU A 83 3.39 -11.27 -14.29
C LEU A 83 4.74 -10.75 -14.82
N ARG A 84 4.92 -10.84 -16.13
CA ARG A 84 5.88 -10.01 -16.85
C ARG A 84 5.11 -9.02 -17.73
N PRO A 85 5.50 -7.73 -17.80
CA PRO A 85 6.53 -7.05 -16.99
C PRO A 85 6.23 -7.05 -15.48
N ASN A 86 7.20 -6.63 -14.66
CA ASN A 86 7.07 -6.52 -13.20
C ASN A 86 5.76 -5.78 -12.85
N ALA A 87 4.79 -6.51 -12.30
CA ALA A 87 3.47 -5.97 -12.02
C ALA A 87 2.82 -6.67 -10.83
N VAL A 88 2.06 -5.90 -10.06
CA VAL A 88 1.18 -6.44 -9.02
C VAL A 88 -0.27 -6.36 -9.49
N LEU A 89 -1.07 -7.39 -9.15
CA LEU A 89 -2.52 -7.39 -9.34
C LEU A 89 -3.21 -7.26 -8.00
N LEU A 90 -4.09 -6.28 -7.90
CA LEU A 90 -4.87 -5.94 -6.71
C LEU A 90 -6.36 -5.95 -7.01
N GLU A 91 -7.16 -6.10 -5.97
CA GLU A 91 -8.61 -5.90 -6.02
C GLU A 91 -8.96 -4.53 -6.62
N PHE A 92 -9.91 -4.53 -7.55
CA PHE A 92 -10.50 -3.27 -8.01
C PHE A 92 -11.69 -2.91 -7.11
N ILE A 93 -11.55 -1.83 -6.35
CA ILE A 93 -12.61 -1.30 -5.50
C ILE A 93 -13.18 -0.03 -6.15
N PRO A 94 -14.48 0.01 -6.50
CA PRO A 94 -15.09 1.18 -7.10
C PRO A 94 -15.29 2.31 -6.08
N SER A 95 -15.37 3.54 -6.58
CA SER A 95 -15.73 4.73 -5.79
C SER A 95 -14.79 5.04 -4.60
N LEU A 96 -13.53 4.62 -4.67
CA LEU A 96 -12.52 5.02 -3.69
C LEU A 96 -12.24 6.52 -3.80
N MET A 97 -12.18 7.20 -2.65
CA MET A 97 -11.79 8.59 -2.53
C MET A 97 -10.63 8.70 -1.56
N GLU A 98 -9.72 9.64 -1.82
CA GLU A 98 -8.74 10.05 -0.80
C GLU A 98 -9.49 10.49 0.45
N ILE A 99 -8.92 10.16 1.61
CA ILE A 99 -9.51 10.57 2.87
C ILE A 99 -9.53 12.11 2.98
N ASP A 100 -10.72 12.66 3.20
CA ASP A 100 -10.90 14.07 3.53
C ASP A 100 -10.81 14.22 5.06
N LEU A 101 -9.61 14.57 5.51
CA LEU A 101 -9.31 14.65 6.94
C LEU A 101 -10.01 15.83 7.64
N ALA A 102 -10.52 16.82 6.89
CA ALA A 102 -11.36 17.89 7.43
C ALA A 102 -12.80 17.43 7.74
N LYS A 103 -13.12 16.15 7.54
CA LYS A 103 -14.41 15.54 7.91
C LYS A 103 -14.24 14.38 8.90
N TYR A 104 -13.05 14.23 9.50
CA TYR A 104 -12.67 13.06 10.27
C TYR A 104 -12.73 13.30 11.78
N THR A 105 -13.32 12.37 12.52
CA THR A 105 -13.45 12.44 13.99
C THR A 105 -12.25 11.78 14.67
N GLU A 106 -12.04 12.07 15.97
CA GLU A 106 -10.98 11.46 16.78
C GLU A 106 -11.05 9.91 16.79
N ASP A 107 -12.24 9.33 16.95
CA ASP A 107 -12.42 7.86 16.94
C ASP A 107 -11.93 7.22 15.63
N ARG A 108 -12.12 7.91 14.50
CA ARG A 108 -11.65 7.42 13.21
C ARG A 108 -10.14 7.62 13.05
N ALA A 109 -9.56 8.67 13.63
CA ALA A 109 -8.11 8.86 13.67
C ALA A 109 -7.41 7.75 14.48
N ALA A 110 -7.97 7.36 15.63
CA ALA A 110 -7.49 6.21 16.41
C ALA A 110 -7.55 4.91 15.58
N THR A 111 -8.64 4.71 14.85
CA THR A 111 -8.79 3.55 13.94
C THR A 111 -7.69 3.51 12.86
N LEU A 112 -7.30 4.67 12.30
CA LEU A 112 -6.21 4.72 11.31
C LEU A 112 -4.85 4.34 11.90
N LEU A 113 -4.57 4.81 13.12
CA LEU A 113 -3.34 4.44 13.83
C LEU A 113 -3.32 2.95 14.18
N ASP A 114 -4.45 2.38 14.62
CA ASP A 114 -4.56 0.95 14.89
C ASP A 114 -4.32 0.11 13.64
N ILE A 115 -4.84 0.54 12.49
CA ILE A 115 -4.57 -0.11 11.21
C ILE A 115 -3.08 -0.03 10.85
N LEU A 116 -2.44 1.11 11.06
CA LEU A 116 -1.00 1.26 10.83
C LEU A 116 -0.17 0.34 11.75
N HIS A 117 -0.56 0.23 13.02
CA HIS A 117 0.08 -0.71 13.94
C HIS A 117 -0.05 -2.16 13.47
N LYS A 118 -1.20 -2.58 12.92
CA LYS A 118 -1.34 -3.90 12.30
C LYS A 118 -0.38 -4.12 11.12
N ILE A 119 -0.11 -3.08 10.33
CA ILE A 119 0.89 -3.13 9.25
C ILE A 119 2.30 -3.30 9.85
N HIS A 120 2.61 -2.58 10.92
CA HIS A 120 3.90 -2.72 11.62
C HIS A 120 4.07 -4.10 12.28
N ASP A 121 2.99 -4.67 12.84
CA ASP A 121 2.94 -6.03 13.40
C ASP A 121 3.14 -7.12 12.32
N ALA A 122 2.74 -6.82 11.08
CA ALA A 122 3.07 -7.61 9.90
C ALA A 122 4.54 -7.46 9.45
N ARG A 123 5.36 -6.72 10.22
CA ARG A 123 6.77 -6.42 9.95
C ARG A 123 6.99 -5.56 8.72
N ILE A 124 6.09 -4.62 8.48
CA ILE A 124 6.14 -3.72 7.33
C ILE A 124 6.23 -2.28 7.83
N TYR A 125 7.24 -1.57 7.36
CA TYR A 125 7.29 -0.11 7.40
C TYR A 125 6.73 0.42 6.08
N HIS A 126 5.72 1.31 6.10
CA HIS A 126 5.08 1.79 4.86
C HIS A 126 5.95 2.78 4.08
N GLY A 127 6.62 3.71 4.77
CA GLY A 127 7.51 4.70 4.15
C GLY A 127 6.88 5.89 3.43
N ASP A 128 5.55 5.97 3.37
CA ASP A 128 4.82 7.09 2.79
C ASP A 128 3.41 7.25 3.39
N PRO A 129 3.27 7.47 4.71
CA PRO A 129 1.99 7.37 5.40
C PRO A 129 1.11 8.63 5.27
N TYR A 130 1.14 9.27 4.10
CA TYR A 130 0.37 10.50 3.84
C TYR A 130 -1.08 10.18 3.43
N PRO A 131 -2.01 11.14 3.56
CA PRO A 131 -3.45 10.89 3.42
C PRO A 131 -3.86 10.40 2.03
N ARG A 132 -3.13 10.82 0.99
CA ARG A 132 -3.34 10.32 -0.38
C ARG A 132 -3.27 8.80 -0.51
N ASN A 133 -2.56 8.13 0.41
CA ASN A 133 -2.37 6.68 0.46
C ASN A 133 -3.36 5.99 1.43
N ILE A 134 -4.32 6.75 1.96
CA ILE A 134 -5.40 6.27 2.81
C ILE A 134 -6.71 6.62 2.10
N VAL A 135 -7.44 5.60 1.67
CA VAL A 135 -8.64 5.76 0.84
C VAL A 135 -9.88 5.24 1.56
N LEU A 136 -11.00 5.93 1.35
CA LEU A 136 -12.31 5.59 1.88
C LEU A 136 -13.24 5.19 0.74
N GLN A 137 -14.02 4.13 0.95
CA GLN A 137 -15.19 3.83 0.13
C GLN A 137 -16.45 4.33 0.87
N PRO A 138 -17.10 5.42 0.42
CA PRO A 138 -18.20 6.05 1.16
C PRO A 138 -19.40 5.15 1.39
N GLU A 139 -19.72 4.32 0.40
CA GLU A 139 -20.89 3.45 0.39
C GLU A 139 -20.84 2.39 1.50
N THR A 140 -19.64 1.93 1.84
CA THR A 140 -19.41 0.86 2.82
C THR A 140 -18.74 1.36 4.10
N GLY A 141 -18.16 2.56 4.07
CA GLY A 141 -17.31 3.08 5.14
C GLY A 141 -15.93 2.40 5.21
N LYS A 142 -15.57 1.54 4.25
CA LYS A 142 -14.30 0.79 4.25
C LYS A 142 -13.12 1.76 4.07
N VAL A 143 -12.14 1.67 4.96
CA VAL A 143 -10.90 2.44 4.90
C VAL A 143 -9.77 1.50 4.53
N LEU A 144 -8.95 1.86 3.54
CA LEU A 144 -7.82 1.06 3.08
C LEU A 144 -6.54 1.88 3.03
N TRP A 145 -5.43 1.21 3.34
CA TRP A 145 -4.08 1.70 3.06
C TRP A 145 -3.63 1.14 1.71
N ILE A 146 -3.04 2.00 0.88
CA ILE A 146 -2.60 1.67 -0.48
C ILE A 146 -1.19 2.23 -0.74
N ASP A 147 -0.61 1.85 -1.88
CA ASP A 147 0.67 2.35 -2.38
C ASP A 147 1.88 2.01 -1.48
N PHE A 148 2.30 0.74 -1.52
CA PHE A 148 3.42 0.22 -0.72
C PHE A 148 4.75 0.29 -1.48
N ASP A 149 4.87 1.21 -2.43
CA ASP A 149 6.01 1.34 -3.33
C ASP A 149 7.31 1.78 -2.62
N ARG A 150 7.19 2.38 -1.43
CA ARG A 150 8.29 2.73 -0.51
C ARG A 150 8.42 1.79 0.69
N ALA A 151 7.58 0.77 0.75
CA ALA A 151 7.52 -0.09 1.91
C ALA A 151 8.82 -0.89 2.11
N GLN A 152 9.14 -1.18 3.37
CA GLN A 152 10.23 -2.08 3.73
C GLN A 152 9.63 -3.23 4.53
N THR A 153 9.74 -4.44 4.00
CA THR A 153 9.29 -5.65 4.68
C THR A 153 10.47 -6.28 5.39
N PHE A 154 10.40 -6.39 6.71
CA PHE A 154 11.47 -6.92 7.53
C PHE A 154 11.31 -8.44 7.74
N PRO A 155 12.42 -9.18 7.95
CA PRO A 155 12.36 -10.60 8.31
C PRO A 155 11.62 -10.85 9.63
N GLU A 156 11.16 -12.08 9.84
CA GLU A 156 10.48 -12.55 11.07
C GLU A 156 11.39 -12.63 12.32
N GLY A 157 12.63 -12.12 12.24
CA GLY A 157 13.59 -12.12 13.33
C GLY A 157 13.43 -10.94 14.30
N PRO A 158 14.41 -10.76 15.21
CA PRO A 158 14.48 -9.57 16.07
C PRO A 158 14.49 -8.29 15.22
N ILE A 159 13.65 -7.34 15.61
CA ILE A 159 13.63 -6.01 14.98
C ILE A 159 14.83 -5.23 15.49
N THR A 160 15.65 -4.72 14.57
CA THR A 160 16.78 -3.84 14.91
C THR A 160 16.29 -2.48 15.39
N GLU A 161 17.11 -1.77 16.17
CA GLU A 161 16.79 -0.40 16.63
C GLU A 161 16.48 0.55 15.46
N ARG A 162 17.17 0.38 14.33
CA ARG A 162 16.92 1.16 13.11
C ARG A 162 15.53 0.90 12.54
N GLN A 163 15.15 -0.36 12.39
CA GLN A 163 13.83 -0.76 11.87
C GLN A 163 12.71 -0.29 12.80
N ASN A 164 12.90 -0.45 14.12
CA ASN A 164 11.98 0.10 15.12
C ASN A 164 11.86 1.63 15.01
N SER A 165 12.97 2.34 14.81
CA SER A 165 12.96 3.79 14.63
C SER A 165 12.19 4.20 13.39
N TRP A 166 12.31 3.47 12.28
CA TRP A 166 11.53 3.75 11.06
C TRP A 166 10.03 3.57 11.28
N MET A 167 9.61 2.49 11.92
CA MET A 167 8.19 2.28 12.25
C MET A 167 7.67 3.36 13.19
N LYS A 168 8.44 3.76 14.21
CA LYS A 168 8.08 4.89 15.10
C LYS A 168 7.92 6.20 14.35
N ILE A 169 8.83 6.53 13.41
CA ILE A 169 8.70 7.73 12.58
C ILE A 169 7.42 7.66 11.74
N ASN A 170 7.09 6.49 11.19
CA ASN A 170 5.88 6.27 10.42
C ASN A 170 4.61 6.53 11.25
N THR A 171 4.57 6.03 12.49
CA THR A 171 3.49 6.32 13.44
C THR A 171 3.44 7.80 13.80
N LEU A 172 4.57 8.43 14.12
CA LEU A 172 4.63 9.83 14.53
C LEU A 172 4.13 10.76 13.41
N MET A 173 4.59 10.56 12.18
CA MET A 173 4.13 11.34 11.02
C MET A 173 2.63 11.21 10.81
N THR A 174 2.07 10.01 11.02
CA THR A 174 0.63 9.76 10.88
C THR A 174 -0.14 10.47 12.01
N ALA A 175 0.32 10.33 13.25
CA ALA A 175 -0.32 10.95 14.42
C ALA A 175 -0.29 12.48 14.35
N GLU A 176 0.86 13.08 14.04
CA GLU A 176 1.01 14.53 13.89
C GLU A 176 0.07 15.10 12.82
N LEU A 177 -0.06 14.39 11.70
CA LEU A 177 -0.96 14.79 10.64
C LEU A 177 -2.42 14.73 11.07
N LEU A 178 -2.83 13.66 11.75
CA LEU A 178 -4.19 13.52 12.29
C LEU A 178 -4.49 14.60 13.34
N ASP A 179 -3.54 14.88 14.23
CA ASP A 179 -3.67 15.91 15.28
C ASP A 179 -3.83 17.32 14.72
N LEU A 180 -3.03 17.69 13.71
CA LEU A 180 -3.14 18.99 13.05
C LEU A 180 -4.53 19.20 12.42
N LEU A 181 -5.19 18.12 12.04
CA LEU A 181 -6.46 18.18 11.33
C LEU A 181 -7.65 18.20 12.28
N VAL A 182 -7.57 17.49 13.42
CA VAL A 182 -8.55 17.63 14.52
C VAL A 182 -8.57 19.07 15.05
N ARG A 183 -7.39 19.69 15.22
CA ARG A 183 -7.27 21.06 15.74
C ARG A 183 -7.81 22.15 14.79
N ASN A 184 -7.82 21.89 13.47
CA ASN A 184 -8.36 22.83 12.48
C ASN A 184 -9.89 22.75 12.32
N MET A 185 -10.56 21.85 13.04
CA MET A 185 -12.02 21.73 13.09
C MET A 185 -12.66 22.33 14.35
N GLY A 186 -11.84 22.90 15.25
CA GLY A 186 -12.27 23.54 16.50
C GLY A 186 -12.40 25.05 16.40
#